data_AF-A0AA88WBS3-F1
#
_entry.id   AF-A0AA88WBS3-F1
#
_cell.length_a   1.000
_cell.length_b   1.000
_cell.length_c   1.000
_cell.angle_alpha   90.00
_cell.angle_beta   90.00
_cell.angle_gamma   90.00
#
_symmetry.space_group_name_H-M   'P 1'
#
loop_
_entity.id
_entity.type
_entity.pdbx_description
1 polymer ?
#
loop_
_entity_poly.entity_id
_entity_poly.type
_entity_poly.pdbx_seq_one_letter_code
_entity_poly.pdbx_strand_id
1 'polypeptide(L)'
;MDEYDDLPTSTPSRVSVKLPPPPLYVLPSSEDATHTLVDAWDARRAGPGRCSLPREDRRDVAAAVNSVHKARSTGALCKNRIHTLKKKHKIVKAKLRDSPWPFFARLNSLIGSAAVEPNPPPVTPHRRIPPAFPFPPSSIPVGPRSKRPAPAGLYFQPDFSAVATDAEEALGGLAEAIRRFGEIYERVETAKQRQMVEIEKQRMHFTKDLECHRMKLFVESQVQLEKIRCANLASQAKAG
;
A
#
# COMPACT_ATOMS: atom_id res chain seq x y z
N MET A 1 -39.59 4.10 -70.46
CA MET A 1 -40.15 2.81 -70.01
C MET A 1 -38.95 1.87 -69.91
N ASP A 2 -38.03 2.07 -68.96
CA ASP A 2 -38.21 1.99 -67.49
C ASP A 2 -38.89 0.65 -67.18
N GLU A 3 -38.17 -0.37 -66.69
CA GLU A 3 -37.93 -0.55 -65.26
C GLU A 3 -36.77 -1.54 -65.05
N TYR A 4 -35.79 -1.14 -64.23
CA TYR A 4 -34.69 -1.97 -63.74
C TYR A 4 -35.18 -2.59 -62.42
N ASP A 5 -35.21 -3.92 -62.30
CA ASP A 5 -35.64 -4.63 -61.09
C ASP A 5 -34.81 -4.19 -59.85
N ASP A 6 -35.47 -3.46 -58.96
CA ASP A 6 -34.93 -2.96 -57.70
C ASP A 6 -34.91 -4.08 -56.64
N LEU A 7 -33.70 -4.50 -56.25
CA LEU A 7 -33.46 -5.28 -55.03
C LEU A 7 -33.53 -4.34 -53.81
N PRO A 8 -34.43 -4.55 -52.83
CA PRO A 8 -34.35 -3.82 -51.57
C PRO A 8 -33.21 -4.39 -50.72
N THR A 9 -31.99 -3.86 -50.92
CA THR A 9 -30.89 -4.02 -49.96
C THR A 9 -31.17 -3.09 -48.78
N SER A 10 -32.06 -3.49 -47.86
CA SER A 10 -32.26 -2.74 -46.62
C SER A 10 -31.04 -2.95 -45.72
N THR A 11 -30.06 -2.06 -45.80
CA THR A 11 -29.08 -1.89 -44.74
C THR A 11 -29.83 -1.51 -43.46
N PRO A 12 -29.73 -2.24 -42.34
CA PRO A 12 -30.23 -1.74 -41.08
C PRO A 12 -29.34 -0.56 -40.67
N SER A 13 -29.83 0.65 -40.93
CA SER A 13 -29.32 1.88 -40.34
C SER A 13 -29.19 1.68 -38.85
N ARG A 14 -27.95 1.65 -38.36
CA ARG A 14 -27.61 1.57 -36.95
C ARG A 14 -28.12 2.84 -36.28
N VAL A 15 -29.36 2.79 -35.78
CA VAL A 15 -29.94 3.84 -34.95
C VAL A 15 -28.97 4.03 -33.77
N SER A 16 -28.28 5.16 -33.75
CA SER A 16 -27.51 5.59 -32.59
C SER A 16 -28.50 5.96 -31.50
N VAL A 17 -28.99 4.95 -30.78
CA VAL A 17 -29.69 5.16 -29.52
C VAL A 17 -28.67 5.78 -28.58
N LYS A 18 -28.84 7.07 -28.29
CA LYS A 18 -28.04 7.81 -27.30
C LYS A 18 -28.38 7.22 -25.93
N LEU A 19 -27.67 6.15 -25.56
CA LEU A 19 -27.80 5.47 -24.28
C LEU A 19 -27.49 6.49 -23.16
N PRO A 20 -28.28 6.54 -22.07
CA PRO A 20 -27.95 7.38 -20.93
C PRO A 20 -26.52 7.10 -20.45
N PRO A 21 -25.80 8.12 -19.94
CA PRO A 21 -24.45 7.93 -19.44
C PRO A 21 -24.46 6.78 -18.43
N PRO A 22 -23.54 5.80 -18.55
CA PRO A 22 -23.52 4.66 -17.64
C PRO A 22 -23.44 5.15 -16.20
N PRO A 23 -24.19 4.56 -15.26
CA PRO A 23 -23.93 4.79 -13.85
C PRO A 23 -22.45 4.46 -13.63
N LEU A 24 -21.74 5.45 -13.11
CA LEU A 24 -20.33 5.37 -12.81
C LEU A 24 -20.10 4.16 -11.88
N TYR A 25 -18.93 3.53 -12.00
CA TYR A 25 -18.30 2.62 -11.04
C TYR A 25 -19.03 1.32 -10.64
N VAL A 26 -19.22 0.37 -11.55
CA VAL A 26 -19.17 -1.05 -11.14
C VAL A 26 -17.74 -1.55 -11.32
N LEU A 27 -16.93 -1.37 -10.26
CA LEU A 27 -15.70 -2.12 -10.08
C LEU A 27 -16.03 -3.63 -10.07
N PRO A 28 -15.08 -4.50 -10.43
CA PRO A 28 -15.08 -5.86 -9.91
C PRO A 28 -14.77 -5.78 -8.39
N SER A 29 -15.77 -5.45 -7.57
CA SER A 29 -15.67 -5.46 -6.10
C SER A 29 -15.86 -6.86 -5.52
N SER A 30 -16.39 -7.80 -6.31
CA SER A 30 -16.41 -9.22 -5.96
C SER A 30 -14.98 -9.78 -5.90
N GLU A 31 -14.76 -10.64 -4.91
CA GLU A 31 -13.51 -11.37 -4.72
C GLU A 31 -13.16 -12.19 -5.98
N ASP A 32 -14.13 -12.88 -6.56
CA ASP A 32 -13.99 -13.71 -7.77
C ASP A 32 -13.57 -12.92 -9.00
N ALA A 33 -14.06 -11.69 -9.10
CA ALA A 33 -13.71 -10.78 -10.18
C ALA A 33 -12.28 -10.23 -10.01
N THR A 34 -11.79 -10.12 -8.76
CA THR A 34 -10.40 -9.81 -8.46
C THR A 34 -9.48 -11.00 -8.75
N HIS A 35 -9.92 -12.24 -8.51
CA HIS A 35 -9.21 -13.43 -8.95
C HIS A 35 -9.03 -13.42 -10.46
N THR A 36 -10.13 -13.40 -11.21
CA THR A 36 -10.12 -13.37 -12.68
C THR A 36 -9.25 -12.26 -13.26
N LEU A 37 -9.25 -11.08 -12.61
CA LEU A 37 -8.38 -9.96 -12.97
C LEU A 37 -6.88 -10.30 -12.82
N VAL A 38 -6.50 -10.93 -11.70
CA VAL A 38 -5.12 -11.33 -11.43
C VAL A 38 -4.66 -12.40 -12.41
N ASP A 39 -5.52 -13.38 -12.75
CA ASP A 39 -5.24 -14.43 -13.76
C ASP A 39 -5.01 -13.83 -15.14
N ALA A 40 -5.93 -13.00 -15.60
CA ALA A 40 -5.85 -12.35 -16.90
C ALA A 40 -4.68 -11.36 -16.99
N TRP A 41 -4.30 -10.75 -15.86
CA TRP A 41 -3.13 -9.89 -15.74
C TRP A 41 -1.83 -10.67 -15.81
N ASP A 42 -1.76 -11.81 -15.11
CA ASP A 42 -0.61 -12.71 -15.10
C ASP A 42 -0.30 -13.23 -16.51
N ALA A 43 -1.30 -13.77 -17.20
CA ALA A 43 -1.17 -14.32 -18.55
C ALA A 43 -0.61 -13.34 -19.59
N ARG A 44 -0.80 -12.03 -19.39
CA ARG A 44 -0.36 -10.97 -20.32
C ARG A 44 0.91 -10.27 -19.86
N ARG A 45 1.37 -10.49 -18.63
CA ARG A 45 2.58 -9.88 -18.12
C ARG A 45 3.78 -10.69 -18.59
N ALA A 46 4.27 -10.37 -19.78
CA ALA A 46 5.44 -11.03 -20.35
C ALA A 46 6.73 -10.74 -19.53
N GLY A 47 7.09 -11.70 -18.68
CA GLY A 47 8.41 -11.84 -18.06
C GLY A 47 8.54 -11.39 -16.59
N PRO A 48 9.39 -12.06 -15.80
CA PRO A 48 9.74 -11.63 -14.45
C PRO A 48 10.37 -10.23 -14.50
N GLY A 49 9.85 -9.31 -13.68
CA GLY A 49 10.33 -7.92 -13.61
C GLY A 49 9.51 -6.89 -14.39
N ARG A 50 8.64 -7.28 -15.34
CA ARG A 50 7.68 -6.32 -15.93
C ARG A 50 6.46 -6.20 -15.04
N CYS A 51 6.10 -4.97 -14.73
CA CYS A 51 5.09 -4.62 -13.73
C CYS A 51 3.94 -3.77 -14.29
N SER A 52 4.02 -3.43 -15.58
CA SER A 52 3.07 -2.58 -16.29
C SER A 52 2.70 -3.22 -17.61
N LEU A 53 1.42 -3.50 -17.79
CA LEU A 53 0.87 -3.90 -19.08
C LEU A 53 0.81 -2.69 -20.04
N PRO A 54 1.10 -2.83 -21.35
CA PRO A 54 0.69 -1.94 -22.43
C PRO A 54 -0.79 -1.53 -22.41
N ARG A 55 -1.20 -0.49 -23.16
CA ARG A 55 -2.60 0.00 -23.15
C ARG A 55 -3.56 -1.01 -23.77
N GLU A 56 -3.09 -1.74 -24.77
CA GLU A 56 -3.79 -2.76 -25.53
C GLU A 56 -4.08 -3.97 -24.63
N ASP A 57 -3.04 -4.50 -23.98
CA ASP A 57 -3.17 -5.58 -22.99
C ASP A 57 -4.11 -5.21 -21.81
N ARG A 58 -4.18 -3.93 -21.42
CA ARG A 58 -5.12 -3.48 -20.37
C ARG A 58 -6.58 -3.54 -20.84
N ARG A 59 -6.86 -3.32 -22.11
CA ARG A 59 -8.22 -3.46 -22.66
C ARG A 59 -8.61 -4.94 -22.73
N ASP A 60 -7.68 -5.81 -23.10
CA ASP A 60 -7.94 -7.25 -23.19
C ASP A 60 -8.15 -7.89 -21.82
N VAL A 61 -7.42 -7.45 -20.79
CA VAL A 61 -7.69 -7.83 -19.39
C VAL A 61 -9.11 -7.42 -18.98
N ALA A 62 -9.53 -6.20 -19.33
CA ALA A 62 -10.87 -5.74 -19.00
C ALA A 62 -11.96 -6.53 -19.75
N ALA A 63 -11.72 -6.87 -21.03
CA ALA A 63 -12.61 -7.72 -21.81
C ALA A 63 -12.78 -9.11 -21.19
N ALA A 64 -11.69 -9.74 -20.75
CA ALA A 64 -11.72 -11.05 -20.09
C ALA A 64 -12.45 -11.03 -18.74
N VAL A 65 -12.32 -9.96 -17.95
CA VAL A 65 -13.08 -9.82 -16.69
C VAL A 65 -14.58 -9.60 -16.98
N ASN A 66 -14.90 -8.81 -18.00
CA ASN A 66 -16.27 -8.50 -18.37
C ASN A 66 -17.02 -9.70 -18.97
N SER A 67 -16.33 -10.58 -19.70
CA SER A 67 -16.94 -11.80 -20.24
C SER A 67 -17.34 -12.79 -19.15
N VAL A 68 -16.58 -12.86 -18.05
CA VAL A 68 -16.84 -13.79 -16.94
C VAL A 68 -17.87 -13.23 -15.96
N HIS A 69 -17.76 -11.93 -15.63
CA HIS A 69 -18.54 -11.33 -14.55
C HIS A 69 -19.72 -10.47 -15.01
N LYS A 70 -20.04 -10.46 -16.33
CA LYS A 70 -21.03 -9.55 -16.96
C LYS A 70 -20.85 -8.09 -16.53
N ALA A 71 -19.62 -7.71 -16.20
CA ALA A 71 -19.27 -6.40 -15.67
C ALA A 71 -18.98 -5.43 -16.82
N ARG A 72 -18.95 -4.12 -16.51
CA ARG A 72 -18.50 -3.07 -17.45
C ARG A 72 -17.18 -2.44 -16.99
N SER A 73 -16.23 -3.29 -16.60
CA SER A 73 -14.88 -2.87 -16.21
C SER A 73 -14.13 -2.27 -17.40
N THR A 74 -13.38 -1.20 -17.16
CA THR A 74 -12.56 -0.53 -18.17
C THR A 74 -11.08 -0.80 -17.86
N GLY A 75 -10.21 -0.83 -18.87
CA GLY A 75 -8.77 -1.08 -18.67
C GLY A 75 -8.09 -0.13 -17.65
N ALA A 76 -8.62 1.09 -17.49
CA ALA A 76 -8.19 2.02 -16.44
C ALA A 76 -8.55 1.54 -15.01
N LEU A 77 -9.75 0.99 -14.83
CA LEU A 77 -10.21 0.41 -13.54
C LEU A 77 -9.37 -0.82 -13.18
N CYS A 78 -9.13 -1.70 -14.15
CA CYS A 78 -8.25 -2.87 -13.98
C CYS A 78 -6.84 -2.46 -13.54
N LYS A 79 -6.24 -1.45 -14.20
CA LYS A 79 -4.92 -0.91 -13.83
C LYS A 79 -4.89 -0.37 -12.40
N ASN A 80 -5.89 0.42 -12.01
CA ASN A 80 -6.00 0.99 -10.66
C ASN A 80 -6.17 -0.10 -9.60
N ARG A 81 -6.96 -1.14 -9.91
CA ARG A 81 -7.15 -2.30 -9.04
C ARG A 81 -5.82 -3.06 -8.86
N ILE A 82 -5.11 -3.38 -9.94
CA ILE A 82 -3.78 -4.04 -9.87
C ILE A 82 -2.78 -3.18 -9.09
N HIS A 83 -2.74 -1.86 -9.30
CA HIS A 83 -1.86 -0.96 -8.54
C HIS A 83 -2.15 -1.03 -7.03
N THR A 84 -3.44 -1.02 -6.66
CA THR A 84 -3.86 -1.14 -5.26
C THR A 84 -3.49 -2.49 -4.66
N LEU A 85 -3.67 -3.58 -5.41
CA LEU A 85 -3.28 -4.93 -4.99
C LEU A 85 -1.76 -5.03 -4.77
N LYS A 86 -0.94 -4.47 -5.65
CA LYS A 86 0.51 -4.41 -5.49
C LYS A 86 0.94 -3.58 -4.28
N LYS A 87 0.26 -2.46 -4.01
CA LYS A 87 0.51 -1.64 -2.81
C LYS A 87 0.18 -2.41 -1.52
N LYS A 88 -0.98 -3.10 -1.50
CA LYS A 88 -1.37 -3.97 -0.39
C LYS A 88 -0.35 -5.10 -0.18
N HIS A 89 0.08 -5.77 -1.26
CA HIS A 89 1.11 -6.80 -1.20
C HIS A 89 2.42 -6.29 -0.59
N LYS A 90 2.91 -5.11 -0.98
CA LYS A 90 4.12 -4.51 -0.40
C LYS A 90 3.99 -4.26 1.12
N ILE A 91 2.83 -3.80 1.57
CA ILE A 91 2.57 -3.56 3.00
C ILE A 91 2.51 -4.88 3.78
N VAL A 92 1.82 -5.88 3.22
CA VAL A 92 1.65 -7.19 3.86
C VAL A 92 2.98 -7.94 3.92
N LYS A 93 3.77 -7.92 2.84
CA LYS A 93 5.10 -8.55 2.77
C LYS A 93 6.08 -8.00 3.82
N ALA A 94 5.90 -6.75 4.25
CA ALA A 94 6.73 -6.13 5.28
C ALA A 94 6.31 -6.46 6.72
N LYS A 95 5.10 -7.03 6.95
CA LYS A 95 4.53 -7.19 8.29
C LYS A 95 4.62 -8.61 8.86
N LEU A 96 4.56 -9.67 8.06
CA LEU A 96 4.96 -11.06 8.36
C LEU A 96 4.61 -11.95 7.15
N ARG A 97 5.26 -13.11 6.98
CA ARG A 97 5.05 -14.02 5.83
C ARG A 97 3.65 -14.64 5.76
N ASP A 98 2.95 -14.77 6.88
CA ASP A 98 1.66 -15.46 6.96
C ASP A 98 0.51 -14.47 7.14
N SER A 99 0.07 -13.87 6.03
CA SER A 99 -1.11 -13.00 6.05
C SER A 99 -2.36 -13.79 5.67
N PRO A 100 -3.52 -13.56 6.32
CA PRO A 100 -4.81 -14.19 5.98
C PRO A 100 -5.41 -13.64 4.68
N TRP A 101 -4.66 -12.87 3.89
CA TRP A 101 -5.16 -12.25 2.68
C TRP A 101 -5.09 -13.22 1.48
N PRO A 102 -6.22 -13.60 0.86
CA PRO A 102 -6.29 -14.69 -0.13
C PRO A 102 -5.47 -14.45 -1.40
N PHE A 103 -5.16 -13.19 -1.72
CA PHE A 103 -4.33 -12.84 -2.88
C PHE A 103 -2.83 -12.77 -2.56
N PHE A 104 -2.42 -12.87 -1.29
CA PHE A 104 -1.03 -12.66 -0.89
C PHE A 104 -0.10 -13.70 -1.48
N ALA A 105 -0.39 -15.00 -1.29
CA ALA A 105 0.42 -16.10 -1.79
C ALA A 105 0.56 -16.03 -3.32
N ARG A 106 -0.55 -15.76 -4.01
CA ARG A 106 -0.61 -15.63 -5.47
C ARG A 106 0.22 -14.46 -5.99
N LEU A 107 0.04 -13.27 -5.42
CA LEU A 107 0.83 -12.09 -5.79
C LEU A 107 2.29 -12.22 -5.38
N ASN A 108 2.60 -12.92 -4.30
CA ASN A 108 3.97 -13.13 -3.86
C ASN A 108 4.72 -14.12 -4.76
N SER A 109 4.07 -15.18 -5.24
CA SER A 109 4.62 -16.05 -6.28
C SER A 109 4.87 -15.25 -7.56
N LEU A 110 3.87 -14.45 -7.96
CA LEU A 110 3.92 -13.68 -9.19
C LEU A 110 4.98 -12.56 -9.18
N ILE A 111 5.12 -11.83 -8.08
CA ILE A 111 6.05 -10.70 -7.94
C ILE A 111 7.44 -11.18 -7.44
N GLY A 112 7.48 -12.28 -6.70
CA GLY A 112 8.66 -12.81 -6.02
C GLY A 112 9.52 -13.77 -6.84
N SER A 113 9.04 -14.27 -7.99
CA SER A 113 9.79 -15.19 -8.88
C SER A 113 10.98 -14.53 -9.65
N ALA A 114 11.58 -13.47 -9.09
CA ALA A 114 12.84 -12.89 -9.55
C ALA A 114 13.99 -13.12 -8.55
N ALA A 115 13.76 -13.82 -7.44
CA ALA A 115 14.80 -14.16 -6.47
C ALA A 115 15.00 -15.69 -6.42
N VAL A 116 16.00 -16.15 -7.15
CA VAL A 116 16.72 -17.37 -6.82
C VAL A 116 17.23 -17.19 -5.39
N GLU A 117 16.86 -18.09 -4.47
CA GLU A 117 17.64 -18.35 -3.25
C GLU A 117 18.85 -19.19 -3.68
N PRO A 118 20.09 -18.79 -3.31
CA PRO A 118 20.70 -19.52 -2.21
C PRO A 118 21.63 -18.69 -1.30
N ASN A 119 21.55 -19.03 -0.01
CA ASN A 119 22.57 -19.00 1.03
C ASN A 119 22.86 -17.65 1.76
N PRO A 120 23.12 -17.66 3.08
CA PRO A 120 23.34 -16.45 3.86
C PRO A 120 24.82 -16.05 3.90
N PRO A 121 25.18 -14.77 3.64
CA PRO A 121 26.50 -14.24 3.97
C PRO A 121 26.48 -13.40 5.26
N PRO A 122 27.66 -13.13 5.84
CA PRO A 122 27.86 -13.12 7.29
C PRO A 122 27.54 -11.78 7.95
N VAL A 123 27.30 -11.89 9.26
CA VAL A 123 27.15 -10.80 10.22
C VAL A 123 28.37 -9.88 10.15
N THR A 124 28.17 -8.60 9.83
CA THR A 124 29.14 -7.54 10.13
C THR A 124 28.44 -6.35 10.79
N PRO A 125 29.09 -5.68 11.77
CA PRO A 125 28.43 -4.72 12.64
C PRO A 125 28.58 -3.28 12.15
N HIS A 126 27.55 -2.49 12.43
CA HIS A 126 27.51 -1.02 12.55
C HIS A 126 28.09 -0.17 11.40
N ARG A 127 27.19 0.46 10.64
CA ARG A 127 27.45 1.80 10.08
C ARG A 127 26.42 2.77 10.63
N ARG A 128 26.91 3.73 11.42
CA ARG A 128 26.13 4.81 12.03
C ARG A 128 25.40 5.61 10.95
N ILE A 129 24.11 5.80 11.13
CA ILE A 129 23.29 6.76 10.39
C ILE A 129 23.67 8.15 10.90
N PRO A 130 24.07 9.12 10.04
CA PRO A 130 24.23 10.50 10.48
C PRO A 130 22.85 11.15 10.70
N PRO A 131 22.68 12.04 11.69
CA PRO A 131 21.40 12.68 11.94
C PRO A 131 20.99 13.59 10.76
N ALA A 132 19.69 13.56 10.46
CA ALA A 132 19.06 14.33 9.40
C ALA A 132 19.24 15.85 9.60
N PHE A 133 19.63 16.55 8.52
CA PHE A 133 19.58 18.00 8.45
C PHE A 133 18.12 18.49 8.48
N PRO A 134 17.80 19.59 9.19
CA PRO A 134 16.51 20.26 9.06
C PRO A 134 16.47 21.04 7.74
N PHE A 135 15.43 20.80 6.93
CA PHE A 135 15.15 21.59 5.73
C PHE A 135 14.80 23.05 6.11
N PRO A 136 15.38 24.07 5.46
CA PRO A 136 14.95 25.46 5.66
C PRO A 136 13.62 25.75 4.93
N PRO A 137 12.79 26.68 5.42
CA PRO A 137 11.61 27.14 4.70
C PRO A 137 12.03 27.96 3.48
N SER A 138 11.63 27.54 2.28
CA SER A 138 11.87 28.30 1.05
C SER A 138 10.99 29.54 1.01
N SER A 139 11.56 30.71 1.31
CA SER A 139 11.00 32.01 0.94
C SER A 139 11.29 32.27 -0.53
N ILE A 140 10.31 32.00 -1.40
CA ILE A 140 10.40 32.34 -2.82
C ILE A 140 10.08 33.84 -2.98
N PRO A 141 11.00 34.69 -3.48
CA PRO A 141 10.68 36.07 -3.80
C PRO A 141 9.86 36.12 -5.09
N VAL A 142 8.66 36.69 -5.01
CA VAL A 142 7.82 36.95 -6.19
C VAL A 142 8.39 38.18 -6.91
N GLY A 143 9.03 37.98 -8.06
CA GLY A 143 9.53 39.05 -8.91
C GLY A 143 8.41 39.85 -9.60
N PRO A 144 8.68 41.09 -10.07
CA PRO A 144 7.67 41.94 -10.69
C PRO A 144 7.11 41.34 -11.99
N ARG A 145 5.79 41.16 -12.04
CA ARG A 145 5.04 40.62 -13.17
C ARG A 145 5.05 41.60 -14.35
N SER A 146 5.75 41.23 -15.42
CA SER A 146 5.73 41.96 -16.69
C SER A 146 4.31 41.99 -17.28
N LYS A 147 3.82 43.20 -17.59
CA LYS A 147 2.49 43.41 -18.19
C LYS A 147 2.50 42.90 -19.64
N ARG A 148 1.84 41.77 -19.87
CA ARG A 148 1.41 41.34 -21.21
C ARG A 148 0.00 41.88 -21.48
N PRO A 149 -0.26 42.62 -22.56
CA PRO A 149 -1.63 43.01 -22.92
C PRO A 149 -2.46 41.77 -23.27
N ALA A 150 -3.69 41.70 -22.76
CA ALA A 150 -4.65 40.66 -23.08
C ALA A 150 -5.28 40.92 -24.47
N PRO A 151 -5.45 39.92 -25.34
CA PRO A 151 -6.31 40.07 -26.49
C PRO A 151 -7.77 40.12 -26.01
N ALA A 152 -8.48 41.17 -26.43
CA ALA A 152 -9.91 41.27 -26.26
C ALA A 152 -10.61 40.20 -27.11
N GLY A 153 -11.51 39.43 -26.50
CA GLY A 153 -12.48 38.62 -27.24
C GLY A 153 -12.65 37.19 -26.70
N LEU A 154 -13.85 36.93 -26.18
CA LEU A 154 -14.44 35.61 -25.91
C LEU A 154 -13.95 34.90 -24.63
N TYR A 155 -14.10 35.58 -23.49
CA TYR A 155 -14.38 34.85 -22.26
C TYR A 155 -15.86 34.46 -22.30
N PHE A 156 -16.12 33.16 -22.48
CA PHE A 156 -17.33 32.55 -21.94
C PHE A 156 -17.42 33.02 -20.48
N GLN A 157 -18.43 33.81 -20.16
CA GLN A 157 -18.76 34.16 -18.79
C GLN A 157 -19.74 33.07 -18.34
N PRO A 158 -19.35 32.10 -17.50
CA PRO A 158 -20.34 31.33 -16.79
C PRO A 158 -20.93 32.30 -15.77
N ASP A 159 -22.22 32.58 -15.91
CA ASP A 159 -22.97 33.30 -14.91
C ASP A 159 -23.06 32.42 -13.65
N PHE A 160 -22.18 32.68 -12.69
CA PHE A 160 -22.12 31.98 -11.40
C PHE A 160 -23.07 32.58 -10.36
N SER A 161 -24.01 33.45 -10.76
CA SER A 161 -24.91 34.11 -9.82
C SER A 161 -26.05 33.22 -9.28
N ALA A 162 -26.16 31.96 -9.71
CA ALA A 162 -27.31 31.10 -9.38
C ALA A 162 -27.02 29.75 -8.68
N VAL A 163 -25.83 29.55 -8.08
CA VAL A 163 -25.54 28.35 -7.25
C VAL A 163 -24.58 28.70 -6.11
N ALA A 164 -24.98 29.63 -5.25
CA ALA A 164 -24.16 30.08 -4.11
C ALA A 164 -24.57 29.47 -2.76
N THR A 165 -25.67 28.73 -2.68
CA THR A 165 -26.16 28.17 -1.40
C THR A 165 -25.67 26.75 -1.13
N ASP A 166 -25.44 25.94 -2.17
CA ASP A 166 -25.11 24.51 -1.98
C ASP A 166 -23.59 24.24 -1.93
N ALA A 167 -22.79 25.16 -2.47
CA ALA A 167 -21.32 25.01 -2.52
C ALA A 167 -20.63 25.33 -1.18
N GLU A 168 -21.18 26.29 -0.43
CA GLU A 168 -20.71 26.63 0.93
C GLU A 168 -20.95 25.48 1.91
N GLU A 169 -22.12 24.83 1.84
CA GLU A 169 -22.42 23.63 2.64
C GLU A 169 -21.53 22.45 2.29
N ALA A 170 -21.27 22.21 0.99
CA ALA A 170 -20.39 21.15 0.54
C ALA A 170 -18.92 21.36 0.99
N LEU A 171 -18.44 22.60 0.97
CA LEU A 171 -17.09 22.94 1.44
C LEU A 171 -16.99 22.86 2.97
N GLY A 172 -18.02 23.30 3.69
CA GLY A 172 -18.13 23.16 5.14
C GLY A 172 -18.11 21.69 5.57
N GLY A 173 -18.87 20.84 4.88
CA GLY A 173 -18.87 19.39 5.11
C GLY A 173 -17.50 18.74 4.86
N LEU A 174 -16.76 19.19 3.84
CA LEU A 174 -15.40 18.73 3.59
C LEU A 174 -14.42 19.18 4.69
N ALA A 175 -14.48 20.44 5.12
CA ALA A 175 -13.63 20.96 6.19
C ALA A 175 -13.87 20.20 7.51
N GLU A 176 -15.14 19.92 7.84
CA GLU A 176 -15.48 19.13 9.03
C GLU A 176 -15.00 17.67 8.91
N ALA A 177 -15.17 17.05 7.74
CA ALA A 177 -14.67 15.70 7.50
C ALA A 177 -13.15 15.63 7.69
N ILE A 178 -12.39 16.56 7.10
CA ILE A 178 -10.93 16.64 7.25
C ILE A 178 -10.53 16.80 8.73
N ARG A 179 -11.21 17.67 9.48
CA ARG A 179 -10.97 17.83 10.92
C ARG A 179 -11.19 16.53 11.68
N ARG A 180 -12.32 15.85 11.47
CA ARG A 180 -12.62 14.56 12.11
C ARG A 180 -11.61 13.48 11.74
N PHE A 181 -11.14 13.45 10.50
CA PHE A 181 -10.06 12.55 10.09
C PHE A 181 -8.75 12.85 10.83
N GLY A 182 -8.40 14.13 11.00
CA GLY A 182 -7.22 14.55 11.78
C GLY A 182 -7.28 14.05 13.23
N GLU A 183 -8.41 14.23 13.90
CA GLU A 183 -8.61 13.78 15.29
C GLU A 183 -8.52 12.25 15.44
N ILE A 184 -9.11 11.51 14.49
CA ILE A 184 -9.01 10.04 14.49
C ILE A 184 -7.56 9.62 14.29
N TYR A 185 -6.86 10.24 13.34
CA TYR A 185 -5.46 9.93 13.05
C TYR A 185 -4.56 10.20 14.26
N GLU A 186 -4.73 11.34 14.92
CA GLU A 186 -3.98 11.68 16.13
C GLU A 186 -4.16 10.61 17.22
N ARG A 187 -5.41 10.21 17.49
CA ARG A 187 -5.70 9.13 18.46
C ARG A 187 -5.03 7.81 18.09
N VAL A 188 -5.11 7.41 16.83
CA VAL A 188 -4.49 6.16 16.34
C VAL A 188 -2.96 6.23 16.48
N GLU A 189 -2.35 7.34 16.10
CA GLU A 189 -0.90 7.49 16.16
C GLU A 189 -0.42 7.52 17.62
N THR A 190 -1.18 8.16 18.52
CA THR A 190 -0.90 8.18 19.96
C THR A 190 -1.02 6.77 20.56
N ALA A 191 -2.07 6.01 20.19
CA ALA A 191 -2.23 4.62 20.62
C ALA A 191 -1.09 3.73 20.11
N LYS A 192 -0.66 3.92 18.85
CA LYS A 192 0.48 3.21 18.26
C LYS A 192 1.77 3.50 19.02
N GLN A 193 2.05 4.76 19.34
CA GLN A 193 3.23 5.15 20.11
C GLN A 193 3.21 4.55 21.52
N ARG A 194 2.05 4.57 22.20
CA ARG A 194 1.89 3.94 23.53
C ARG A 194 2.17 2.44 23.48
N GLN A 195 1.64 1.73 22.49
CA GLN A 195 1.92 0.30 22.33
C GLN A 195 3.40 0.03 22.04
N MET A 196 4.05 0.86 21.22
CA MET A 196 5.47 0.72 20.93
C MET A 196 6.31 0.84 22.22
N VAL A 197 5.96 1.80 23.09
CA VAL A 197 6.63 1.98 24.39
C VAL A 197 6.38 0.79 25.31
N GLU A 198 5.15 0.27 25.39
CA GLU A 198 4.84 -0.87 26.28
C GLU A 198 5.58 -2.14 25.84
N ILE A 199 5.64 -2.42 24.54
CA ILE A 199 6.40 -3.57 24.02
C ILE A 199 7.90 -3.41 24.28
N GLU A 200 8.46 -2.21 24.11
CA GLU A 200 9.87 -1.95 24.39
C GLU A 200 10.17 -2.06 25.90
N LYS A 201 9.24 -1.62 26.75
CA LYS A 201 9.32 -1.79 28.20
C LYS A 201 9.33 -3.27 28.59
N GLN A 202 8.45 -4.08 28.00
CA GLN A 202 8.45 -5.53 28.21
C GLN A 202 9.78 -6.15 27.75
N ARG A 203 10.28 -5.80 26.56
CA ARG A 203 11.58 -6.26 26.05
C ARG A 203 12.73 -5.93 27.01
N MET A 204 12.77 -4.70 27.50
CA MET A 204 13.78 -4.27 28.46
C MET A 204 13.63 -5.02 29.79
N HIS A 205 12.41 -5.25 30.27
CA HIS A 205 12.15 -5.97 31.52
C HIS A 205 12.67 -7.41 31.44
N PHE A 206 12.33 -8.16 30.39
CA PHE A 206 12.85 -9.51 30.19
C PHE A 206 14.37 -9.55 30.09
N THR A 207 14.98 -8.58 29.40
CA THR A 207 16.43 -8.50 29.28
C THR A 207 17.10 -8.30 30.65
N LYS A 208 16.53 -7.41 31.49
CA LYS A 208 17.01 -7.18 32.86
C LYS A 208 16.85 -8.41 33.75
N ASP A 209 15.71 -9.09 33.65
CA ASP A 209 15.44 -10.29 34.45
C ASP A 209 16.38 -11.44 34.08
N LEU A 210 16.67 -11.60 32.78
CA LEU A 210 17.66 -12.57 32.30
C LEU A 210 19.06 -12.26 32.83
N GLU A 211 19.47 -10.99 32.84
CA GLU A 211 20.78 -10.60 33.37
C GLU A 211 20.87 -10.78 34.89
N CYS A 212 19.80 -10.43 35.62
CA CYS A 212 19.69 -10.65 37.05
C CYS A 212 19.81 -12.14 37.37
N HIS A 213 19.10 -13.00 36.63
CA HIS A 213 19.18 -14.45 36.78
C HIS A 213 20.59 -14.98 36.47
N ARG A 214 21.21 -14.52 35.39
CA ARG A 214 22.60 -14.88 35.03
C ARG A 214 23.58 -14.51 36.14
N MET A 215 23.48 -13.29 36.67
CA MET A 215 24.33 -12.83 37.76
C MET A 215 24.10 -13.64 39.04
N LYS A 216 22.84 -13.94 39.37
CA LYS A 216 22.49 -14.77 40.52
C LYS A 216 23.14 -16.14 40.45
N LEU A 217 23.02 -16.84 39.32
CA LEU A 217 23.65 -18.15 39.12
C LEU A 217 25.17 -18.09 39.25
N PHE A 218 25.79 -17.03 38.72
CA PHE A 218 27.24 -16.84 38.82
C PHE A 218 27.70 -16.64 40.27
N VAL A 219 27.03 -15.74 40.99
CA VAL A 219 27.36 -15.45 42.41
C VAL A 219 27.10 -16.66 43.29
N GLU A 220 25.98 -17.35 43.11
CA GLU A 220 25.67 -18.58 43.84
C GLU A 220 26.73 -19.66 43.60
N SER A 221 27.18 -19.84 42.35
CA SER A 221 28.24 -20.79 42.01
C SER A 221 29.58 -20.44 42.69
N GLN A 222 29.97 -19.16 42.70
CA GLN A 222 31.19 -18.71 43.39
C GLN A 222 31.13 -19.00 44.89
N VAL A 223 29.99 -18.71 45.53
CA VAL A 223 29.79 -19.00 46.95
C VAL A 223 29.86 -20.51 47.23
N GLN A 224 29.30 -21.35 46.36
CA GLN A 224 29.38 -22.81 46.50
C GLN A 224 30.82 -23.33 46.35
N LEU A 225 31.58 -22.79 45.39
CA LEU A 225 32.99 -23.16 45.21
C LEU A 225 33.85 -22.79 46.42
N GLU A 226 33.66 -21.60 46.99
CA GLU A 226 34.38 -21.20 48.22
C GLU A 226 33.97 -22.05 49.42
N LYS A 227 32.68 -22.39 49.56
CA LYS A 227 32.23 -23.32 50.62
C LYS A 227 32.91 -24.69 50.52
N ILE A 228 33.00 -25.25 49.31
CA ILE A 228 33.69 -26.52 49.07
C ILE A 228 35.18 -26.39 49.36
N ARG A 229 35.82 -25.30 48.94
CA ARG A 229 37.24 -25.03 49.22
C ARG A 229 37.51 -24.97 50.72
N CYS A 230 36.71 -24.22 51.48
CA CYS A 230 36.81 -24.15 52.94
C CYS A 230 36.59 -25.51 53.61
N ALA A 231 35.59 -26.29 53.15
CA ALA A 231 35.32 -27.62 53.68
C ALA A 231 36.50 -28.59 53.44
N ASN A 232 37.10 -28.55 52.25
CA ASN A 232 38.27 -29.37 51.91
C ASN A 232 39.51 -29.00 52.73
N LEU A 233 39.74 -27.70 52.97
CA LEU A 233 40.84 -27.26 53.83
C LEU A 233 40.63 -27.71 55.30
N ALA A 234 39.40 -27.62 55.80
CA ALA A 234 39.07 -28.07 57.16
C ALA A 234 39.17 -29.59 57.34
N SER A 235 38.89 -30.40 56.31
CA SER A 235 39.06 -31.85 56.37
C SER A 235 40.52 -32.27 56.33
N GLN A 236 41.36 -31.59 55.53
CA GLN A 236 42.81 -31.83 55.49
C GLN A 236 43.49 -31.52 56.83
N ALA A 237 43.10 -30.43 57.50
CA ALA A 237 43.65 -30.06 58.81
C ALA A 237 43.28 -31.03 59.95
N LYS A 238 42.26 -31.89 59.78
CA LYS A 238 41.88 -32.93 60.75
C LYS A 238 42.57 -34.27 60.52
N ALA A 239 43.24 -34.45 59.37
CA ALA A 239 43.83 -35.72 58.96
C ALA A 239 45.37 -35.76 59.12
N GLY A 240 46.01 -34.64 59.43
CA GLY A 240 47.42 -34.53 59.81
C GLY A 240 47.57 -34.28 61.30
#